data_AF-A0A3D2Z970-F1
#
_entry.id   AF-A0A3D2Z970-F1
#
_cell.length_a   1.000
_cell.length_b   1.000
_cell.length_c   1.000
_cell.angle_alpha   90.00
_cell.angle_beta   90.00
_cell.angle_gamma   90.00
#
_symmetry.space_group_name_H-M   'P 1'
#
loop_
_entity.id
_entity.type
_entity.pdbx_description
1 polymer ?
#
loop_
_entity_poly.entity_id
_entity_poly.type
_entity_poly.pdbx_seq_one_letter_code
_entity_poly.pdbx_strand_id
1 'polypeptide(L)' 'MDNVFIERLWRSLKYECVYLHDFQDGSQARQIIGAWLRYYNEERPHSTLADDRTPMEAYAHRRAA' A
#
# COMPACT_ATOMS: atom_id res chain seq x y z
N MET A 1 -1.82 15.04 -10.86
CA MET A 1 -1.40 13.63 -11.09
C MET A 1 -1.37 12.85 -9.78
N ASP A 2 -1.55 13.50 -8.64
CA ASP A 2 -1.39 12.92 -7.30
C ASP A 2 -2.59 12.08 -6.86
N ASN A 3 -3.80 12.44 -7.30
CA ASN A 3 -5.02 11.75 -6.86
C ASN A 3 -5.10 10.31 -7.38
N VAL A 4 -4.67 10.04 -8.62
CA VAL A 4 -4.82 8.70 -9.24
C VAL A 4 -4.06 7.59 -8.49
N PHE A 5 -2.90 7.91 -7.89
CA PHE A 5 -2.12 6.95 -7.11
C PHE A 5 -2.78 6.67 -5.76
N ILE A 6 -3.27 7.73 -5.10
CA ILE A 6 -4.01 7.62 -3.84
C ILE A 6 -5.31 6.85 -4.05
N GLU A 7 -6.06 7.14 -5.11
CA GLU A 7 -7.29 6.41 -5.47
C GLU A 7 -7.02 4.93 -5.74
N ARG A 8 -5.93 4.60 -6.44
CA ARG A 8 -5.53 3.21 -6.70
C ARG A 8 -5.16 2.48 -5.42
N LEU A 9 -4.36 3.10 -4.54
CA LEU A 9 -4.03 2.57 -3.22
C LEU A 9 -5.30 2.28 -2.42
N TRP A 10 -6.22 3.25 -2.32
CA TRP A 10 -7.46 3.09 -1.58
C TRP A 10 -8.38 2.01 -2.16
N ARG A 11 -8.42 1.89 -3.49
CA ARG A 11 -9.16 0.81 -4.13
C ARG A 11 -8.58 -0.54 -3.74
N SER A 12 -7.27 -0.74 -3.88
CA SER A 12 -6.61 -1.98 -3.47
C SER A 12 -6.82 -2.29 -1.98
N LEU A 13 -6.61 -1.31 -1.10
CA LEU A 13 -6.80 -1.51 0.35
C LEU A 13 -8.21 -1.98 0.69
N LYS A 14 -9.22 -1.36 0.07
CA LYS A 14 -10.61 -1.72 0.36
C LYS A 14 -10.93 -3.15 -0.08
N TYR A 15 -10.59 -3.51 -1.31
CA TYR A 15 -10.96 -4.82 -1.86
C TYR A 15 -10.08 -5.97 -1.38
N GLU A 16 -8.80 -5.71 -1.13
CA GLU A 16 -7.82 -6.75 -0.79
C GLU A 16 -7.67 -6.92 0.73
N CYS A 17 -8.19 -6.00 1.55
CA CYS A 17 -8.06 -6.05 3.00
C CYS A 17 -9.37 -5.74 3.72
N VAL A 18 -9.90 -4.52 3.58
CA VAL A 18 -11.01 -4.04 4.44
C VAL A 18 -12.29 -4.85 4.23
N TYR A 19 -12.66 -5.16 2.99
CA TYR A 19 -13.88 -5.92 2.69
C TYR A 19 -13.77 -7.42 2.99
N LEU A 20 -12.57 -7.92 3.22
CA LEU A 20 -12.32 -9.33 3.53
C LEU A 20 -12.30 -9.61 5.04
N HIS A 21 -12.29 -8.58 5.88
CA HIS A 21 -12.13 -8.72 7.32
C HIS A 21 -13.32 -8.13 8.08
N ASP A 22 -13.85 -8.89 9.02
CA ASP A 22 -14.81 -8.42 10.01
C ASP A 22 -14.06 -7.92 11.25
N PHE A 23 -13.74 -6.63 11.29
CA PHE A 23 -12.99 -6.04 12.39
C PHE A 23 -13.84 -5.97 13.66
N GLN A 24 -13.40 -6.64 14.72
CA GLN A 24 -14.08 -6.66 16.02
C GLN A 24 -13.81 -5.36 16.79
N ASP A 25 -12.64 -4.76 16.61
CA ASP A 25 -12.22 -3.53 17.27
C ASP A 25 -11.14 -2.76 16.47
N GLY A 26 -10.86 -1.53 16.91
CA GLY A 26 -9.90 -0.65 16.25
C GLY A 26 -8.44 -1.09 16.36
N SER A 27 -8.06 -1.85 17.39
CA SER A 27 -6.71 -2.42 17.53
C SER A 27 -6.49 -3.50 16.47
N GLN A 28 -7.47 -4.40 16.30
CA GLN A 28 -7.44 -5.41 15.25
C GLN A 28 -7.38 -4.76 13.87
N ALA A 29 -8.21 -3.75 13.61
CA ALA A 29 -8.17 -2.99 12.35
C ALA A 29 -6.78 -2.38 12.10
N ARG A 30 -6.19 -1.74 13.11
CA ARG A 30 -4.85 -1.14 13.01
C ARG A 30 -3.77 -2.17 12.69
N GLN A 31 -3.81 -3.34 13.31
CA GLN A 31 -2.84 -4.40 13.07
C GLN A 31 -2.95 -4.94 11.63
N ILE A 32 -4.16 -5.28 11.19
CA ILE A 32 -4.40 -5.89 9.89
C ILE A 32 -4.13 -4.89 8.75
N ILE A 33 -4.67 -3.67 8.85
CA ILE A 33 -4.44 -2.62 7.86
C ILE A 33 -2.95 -2.22 7.84
N GLY A 34 -2.31 -2.15 9.01
CA GLY A 34 -0.88 -1.86 9.12
C GLY A 34 -0.01 -2.91 8.44
N ALA A 35 -0.32 -4.20 8.63
CA ALA A 35 0.35 -5.29 7.94
C ALA A 35 0.16 -5.22 6.42
N TRP A 36 -1.06 -4.95 5.96
CA TRP A 36 -1.34 -4.80 4.54
C TRP A 36 -0.61 -3.60 3.93
N LEU A 37 -0.53 -2.46 4.64
CA LEU A 37 0.20 -1.28 4.20
C LEU A 37 1.71 -1.53 4.12
N ARG A 38 2.29 -2.29 5.06
CA ARG A 38 3.69 -2.72 4.97
C ARG A 38 3.92 -3.54 3.70
N TYR A 39 3.11 -4.57 3.48
CA TYR A 39 3.20 -5.40 2.27
C TYR A 39 3.09 -4.55 0.99
N TYR A 40 2.12 -3.64 0.93
CA TYR A 40 1.92 -2.79 -0.25
C TYR A 40 3.14 -1.90 -0.55
N ASN A 41 3.79 -1.38 0.48
CA ASN A 41 4.88 -0.40 0.34
C ASN A 41 6.27 -1.04 0.23
N GLU A 42 6.51 -2.16 0.89
CA GLU A 42 7.84 -2.75 1.07
C GLU A 42 8.05 -4.04 0.26
N GLU A 43 6.97 -4.72 -0.14
CA GLU A 43 7.07 -6.08 -0.71
C GLU A 43 6.38 -6.20 -2.08
N ARG A 44 5.33 -5.41 -2.35
CA ARG A 44 4.58 -5.49 -3.60
C ARG A 44 5.27 -4.70 -4.72
N PRO A 45 5.74 -5.34 -5.81
CA PRO A 45 6.23 -4.64 -6.98
C PRO A 45 5.08 -3.98 -7.74
N HIS A 46 5.30 -2.77 -8.28
CA HIS A 46 4.32 -2.07 -9.10
C HIS A 46 4.92 -1.73 -10.45
N SER A 47 4.42 -2.36 -11.53
CA SER A 47 4.93 -2.12 -12.89
C SER A 47 4.73 -0.69 -13.40
N THR A 48 3.91 0.12 -12.72
CA THR A 48 3.81 1.57 -12.98
C THR A 48 4.95 2.38 -12.38
N LEU A 49 5.72 1.80 -11.47
CA LEU A 49 6.97 2.34 -10.97
C LEU A 49 8.10 1.78 -11.85
N ALA A 50 9.08 2.61 -12.17
CA ALA A 50 10.20 2.16 -13.01
C ALA A 50 10.92 0.98 -12.36
N ASP A 51 11.24 -0.04 -13.17
CA ASP A 51 11.94 -1.27 -12.75
C ASP A 51 11.12 -2.16 -11.79
N ASP A 52 9.79 -2.16 -11.89
CA ASP A 52 8.87 -2.94 -11.03
C ASP A 52 9.11 -2.75 -9.53
N ARG A 53 9.68 -1.59 -9.14
CA ARG A 53 10.02 -1.30 -7.76
C ARG A 53 8.79 -1.26 -6.86
N THR A 54 9.04 -1.52 -5.58
CA THR A 54 8.10 -1.22 -4.50
C THR A 54 8.01 0.30 -4.30
N PRO A 55 6.91 0.82 -3.69
CA PRO A 55 6.78 2.24 -3.40
C PRO A 55 7.91 2.77 -2.51
N MET A 56 8.38 1.95 -1.57
CA MET A 56 9.48 2.30 -0.67
C MET A 56 10.81 2.44 -1.43
N GLU A 57 11.12 1.53 -2.34
CA GLU A 57 12.31 1.62 -3.18
C GLU A 57 12.28 2.84 -4.11
N ALA A 58 11.13 3.14 -4.71
CA ALA A 58 10.97 4.32 -5.56
C ALA A 58 11.15 5.63 -4.76
N TYR A 59 10.62 5.70 -3.54
CA TYR A 59 10.81 6.84 -2.64
C TYR A 59 12.27 6.98 -2.19
N ALA A 60 12.92 5.89 -1.78
CA ALA A 60 14.32 5.89 -1.35
C ALA A 60 15.25 6.36 -2.48
N HIS A 61 15.05 5.85 -3.70
CA HIS A 61 15.79 6.30 -4.87
C HIS A 61 15.60 7.79 -5.14
N ARG A 62 14.37 8.31 -5.04
CA ARG A 62 14.08 9.74 -5.23
C ARG A 62 14.72 10.62 -4.16
N ARG A 63 14.95 10.12 -2.95
CA ARG A 63 15.63 10.86 -1.87
C ARG A 63 17.15 10.87 -2.00
N ALA A 64 17.72 9.90 -2.69
CA ALA A 64 19.16 9.76 -2.90
C ALA A 64 19.69 10.51 -4.14
N ALA A 65 18.78 10.99 -5.00
CA ALA A 65 19.06 11.80 -6.18
C ALA A 65 18.83 13.29 -5.91
#